data_AF-A0A1H1FBH8-F1
#
_entry.id   AF-A0A1H1FBH8-F1
#
_cell.length_a   1.000
_cell.length_b   1.000
_cell.length_c   1.000
_cell.angle_alpha   90.00
_cell.angle_beta   90.00
_cell.angle_gamma   90.00
#
_symmetry.space_group_name_H-M   'P 1'
#
loop_
_entity.id
_entity.type
_entity.pdbx_description
1 polymer ?
#
loop_
_entity_poly.entity_id
_entity_poly.type
_entity_poly.pdbx_seq_one_letter_code
_entity_poly.pdbx_strand_id
1 'polypeptide(L)'
;MSRMPRVNHIPFGPSVPIVPIGDFSKMRLSDDQWADAWRICGPSAAWNMSRKARSGPLELWQVIASAYLEGLHHGSASVMELQHQDQEAIHAE
;
A
#
# COMPACT_ATOMS: atom_id res chain seq x y z
N MET A 1 16.94 -47.23 -11.59
CA MET A 1 17.06 -46.07 -10.68
C MET A 1 16.74 -44.81 -11.47
N SER A 2 15.67 -44.09 -11.13
CA SER A 2 15.72 -42.62 -11.04
C SER A 2 14.40 -42.09 -10.46
N ARG A 3 14.47 -41.53 -9.24
CA ARG A 3 13.45 -40.64 -8.69
C ARG A 3 13.74 -39.24 -9.25
N MET A 4 12.80 -38.63 -9.96
CA MET A 4 12.79 -37.16 -10.06
C MET A 4 11.76 -36.62 -9.07
N PRO A 5 12.17 -35.83 -8.06
CA PRO A 5 11.23 -35.13 -7.18
C PRO A 5 10.94 -33.71 -7.67
N ARG A 6 9.63 -33.42 -7.77
CA ARG A 6 8.93 -32.12 -7.56
C ARG A 6 9.29 -30.98 -8.53
N VAL A 7 8.36 -30.12 -8.93
CA VAL A 7 7.79 -29.05 -8.10
C VAL A 7 6.37 -28.69 -8.56
N ASN A 8 5.39 -28.86 -7.66
CA ASN A 8 4.04 -28.32 -7.78
C ASN A 8 4.05 -26.85 -7.36
N HIS A 9 4.22 -25.92 -8.30
CA HIS A 9 3.81 -24.53 -8.07
C HIS A 9 2.96 -24.11 -9.25
N ILE A 10 1.64 -24.13 -9.05
CA ILE A 10 0.69 -23.45 -9.94
C ILE A 10 0.56 -22.04 -9.37
N PRO A 11 1.04 -20.99 -10.06
CA PRO A 11 0.79 -19.63 -9.62
C PRO A 11 -0.72 -19.38 -9.69
N PHE A 12 -1.34 -19.12 -8.55
CA PHE A 12 -2.74 -18.74 -8.45
C PHE A 12 -2.82 -17.22 -8.26
N GLY A 13 -3.49 -16.54 -9.19
CA GLY A 13 -3.68 -15.09 -9.16
C GLY A 13 -3.11 -14.36 -10.38
N PRO A 14 -3.45 -13.08 -10.56
CA PRO A 14 -2.90 -12.26 -11.64
C PRO A 14 -1.38 -12.15 -11.49
N SER A 15 -0.66 -12.12 -12.62
CA SER A 15 0.78 -11.88 -12.62
C SER A 15 1.06 -10.49 -12.02
N VAL A 16 1.54 -10.47 -10.78
CA VAL A 16 1.93 -9.22 -10.12
C VAL A 16 3.29 -8.79 -10.67
N PRO A 17 3.45 -7.56 -11.19
CA PRO A 17 4.76 -7.07 -11.60
C PRO A 17 5.69 -7.08 -10.38
N ILE A 18 6.76 -7.88 -10.46
CA ILE A 18 7.81 -7.87 -9.45
C ILE A 18 8.65 -6.61 -9.70
N VAL A 19 8.36 -5.55 -8.95
CA VAL A 19 9.15 -4.32 -8.97
C VAL A 19 10.41 -4.55 -8.12
N PRO A 20 11.62 -4.38 -8.67
CA PRO A 20 12.86 -4.47 -7.90
C PRO A 20 12.83 -3.55 -6.68
N ILE A 21 13.33 -4.01 -5.54
CA ILE A 21 13.42 -3.19 -4.32
C ILE A 21 14.23 -1.89 -4.54
N GLY A 22 15.14 -1.89 -5.52
CA GLY A 22 15.95 -0.73 -5.89
C GLY A 22 15.16 0.41 -6.55
N ASP A 23 13.98 0.13 -7.10
CA ASP A 23 13.12 1.13 -7.75
C ASP A 23 12.22 1.86 -6.74
N PHE A 24 12.17 1.38 -5.49
CA PHE A 24 11.48 2.06 -4.41
C PHE A 24 12.41 3.10 -3.78
N SER A 25 11.93 4.35 -3.70
CA SER A 25 12.54 5.39 -2.88
C SER A 25 12.60 4.92 -1.43
N LYS A 26 13.81 4.70 -0.89
CA LYS A 26 13.96 4.40 0.54
C LYS A 26 13.54 5.62 1.35
N MET A 27 12.52 5.46 2.20
CA MET A 27 12.24 6.44 3.25
C MET A 27 13.45 6.48 4.19
N ARG A 28 14.17 7.60 4.21
CA ARG A 28 15.33 7.82 5.10
C ARG A 28 14.88 8.36 6.45
N LEU A 29 13.94 7.65 7.10
CA LEU A 29 13.48 8.00 8.44
C LEU A 29 14.44 7.41 9.48
N SER A 30 14.73 8.16 10.54
CA SER A 30 15.38 7.63 11.74
C SER A 30 14.42 6.71 12.51
N ASP A 31 14.95 5.93 13.45
CA ASP A 31 14.14 5.06 14.30
C ASP A 31 13.08 5.84 15.09
N ASP A 32 13.44 7.03 15.59
CA ASP A 32 12.49 7.92 16.29
C ASP A 32 11.37 8.40 15.36
N GLN A 33 11.70 8.73 14.10
CA GLN A 33 10.70 9.13 13.11
C GLN A 33 9.78 7.96 12.71
N TRP A 34 10.32 6.74 12.65
CA TRP A 34 9.52 5.54 12.48
C TRP A 34 8.58 5.30 13.67
N ALA A 35 9.08 5.48 14.89
CA ALA A 35 8.27 5.37 16.11
C ALA A 35 7.14 6.42 16.14
N ASP A 36 7.43 7.65 15.73
CA ASP A 36 6.43 8.71 15.62
C ASP A 36 5.39 8.42 14.55
N ALA A 37 5.80 7.95 13.37
CA ALA A 37 4.88 7.52 12.33
C ALA A 37 3.96 6.39 12.82
N TRP A 38 4.54 5.40 13.50
CA TRP A 38 3.79 4.29 14.09
C TRP A 38 2.84 4.74 15.20
N ARG A 39 3.20 5.75 16.00
CA ARG A 39 2.33 6.31 17.03
C ARG A 39 1.04 6.90 16.45
N ILE A 40 1.10 7.41 15.21
CA ILE A 40 -0.05 7.97 14.50
C ILE A 40 -0.89 6.86 13.86
N CYS A 41 -0.28 5.96 13.09
CA CYS A 41 -1.03 4.98 12.29
C CYS A 41 -1.26 3.63 12.98
N GLY A 42 -0.42 3.26 13.95
CA GLY A 42 -0.45 2.00 14.67
C GLY A 42 -1.77 1.71 15.40
N PRO A 43 -2.40 2.68 16.10
CA PRO A 43 -3.71 2.48 16.72
C PRO A 43 -4.79 2.09 15.71
N SER A 44 -4.81 2.71 14.54
CA SER A 44 -5.75 2.39 13.45
C SER A 44 -5.50 0.98 12.90
N ALA A 45 -4.24 0.59 12.72
CA ALA A 45 -3.89 -0.76 12.29
C ALA A 45 -4.34 -1.82 13.31
N ALA A 46 -4.05 -1.61 14.60
CA ALA A 46 -4.47 -2.51 15.68
C ALA A 46 -5.99 -2.63 15.80
N TRP A 47 -6.70 -1.52 15.63
CA TRP A 47 -8.17 -1.50 15.62
C TRP A 47 -8.73 -2.29 14.41
N ASN A 48 -8.17 -2.10 13.22
CA ASN A 48 -8.60 -2.83 12.02
C ASN A 48 -8.36 -4.34 12.14
N MET A 49 -7.24 -4.75 12.73
CA MET A 49 -6.93 -6.17 12.96
C MET A 49 -7.82 -6.82 14.04
N SER A 50 -8.31 -6.06 15.01
CA SER A 50 -9.14 -6.58 16.11
C SER A 50 -10.65 -6.57 15.78
N ARG A 51 -11.08 -5.75 14.82
CA ARG A 51 -12.49 -5.59 14.47
C ARG A 51 -12.96 -6.71 13.55
N LYS A 52 -14.08 -7.37 13.89
CA LYS A 52 -14.77 -8.28 12.97
C LYS A 52 -15.39 -7.49 11.81
N ALA A 53 -14.79 -7.60 10.63
CA ALA A 53 -15.48 -7.35 9.38
C ALA A 53 -16.56 -8.42 9.14
N ARG A 54 -17.33 -8.28 8.06
CA ARG A 54 -18.40 -9.23 7.69
C ARG A 54 -17.90 -10.68 7.58
N SER A 55 -16.61 -10.86 7.31
CA SER A 55 -15.93 -12.14 7.15
C SER A 55 -15.04 -12.53 8.34
N GLY A 56 -15.08 -11.78 9.45
CA GLY A 56 -14.16 -11.95 10.59
C GLY A 56 -13.13 -10.82 10.72
N PRO A 57 -12.18 -10.94 11.66
CA PRO A 57 -11.10 -9.96 11.82
C PRO A 57 -10.26 -9.83 10.56
N LEU A 58 -9.77 -8.63 10.27
CA LEU A 58 -8.88 -8.43 9.12
C LEU A 58 -7.51 -9.04 9.38
N GLU A 59 -6.99 -9.76 8.40
CA GLU A 59 -5.61 -10.23 8.40
C GLU A 59 -4.65 -9.07 8.10
N LEU A 60 -3.40 -9.20 8.55
CA LEU A 60 -2.37 -8.16 8.41
C LEU A 60 -2.24 -7.66 6.96
N TRP A 61 -2.25 -8.57 5.98
CA TRP A 61 -2.14 -8.20 4.57
C TRP A 61 -3.31 -7.34 4.09
N GLN A 62 -4.52 -7.56 4.64
CA GLN A 62 -5.71 -6.77 4.30
C GLN A 62 -5.55 -5.35 4.82
N VAL A 63 -5.03 -5.18 6.03
CA VAL A 63 -4.76 -3.86 6.62
C VAL A 63 -3.72 -3.09 5.82
N ILE A 64 -2.64 -3.76 5.39
CA ILE A 64 -1.61 -3.16 4.52
C ILE A 64 -2.21 -2.75 3.17
N ALA A 65 -2.99 -3.64 2.55
CA ALA A 65 -3.64 -3.36 1.27
C ALA A 65 -4.63 -2.18 1.38
N SER A 66 -5.40 -2.08 2.47
CA SER A 66 -6.29 -0.96 2.73
C SER A 66 -5.54 0.36 2.84
N ALA A 67 -4.42 0.40 3.59
CA ALA A 67 -3.60 1.61 3.71
C ALA A 67 -3.01 2.03 2.35
N TYR A 68 -2.59 1.08 1.52
CA TYR A 68 -2.12 1.35 0.16
C TYR A 68 -3.22 1.91 -0.74
N LEU A 69 -4.41 1.30 -0.73
CA LEU A 69 -5.56 1.74 -1.52
C LEU A 69 -6.04 3.14 -1.10
N GLU A 70 -6.05 3.43 0.21
CA GLU A 70 -6.37 4.76 0.75
C GLU A 70 -5.36 5.79 0.23
N GLY A 71 -4.06 5.48 0.30
CA GLY A 71 -3.01 6.33 -0.23
C GLY A 71 -3.13 6.58 -1.74
N LEU A 72 -3.47 5.55 -2.53
CA LEU A 72 -3.74 5.71 -3.96
C LEU A 72 -4.97 6.58 -4.23
N HIS A 73 -6.05 6.40 -3.47
CA HIS A 73 -7.27 7.17 -3.63
C HIS A 73 -7.01 8.67 -3.35
N HIS A 74 -6.34 8.99 -2.25
CA HIS A 74 -6.00 10.37 -1.91
C HIS A 74 -4.97 10.96 -2.87
N GLY A 75 -3.94 10.20 -3.24
CA GLY A 75 -2.94 10.64 -4.21
C GLY A 75 -3.52 10.93 -5.59
N SER A 76 -4.50 10.13 -6.05
CA SER A 76 -5.19 10.38 -7.32
C SER A 76 -6.02 11.67 -7.32
N ALA A 77 -6.59 12.03 -6.16
CA ALA A 77 -7.34 13.27 -5.99
C ALA A 77 -6.40 14.49 -6.01
N SER A 78 -5.21 14.40 -5.39
CA SER A 78 -4.24 15.50 -5.37
C SER A 78 -3.67 15.84 -6.76
N VAL A 79 -3.53 14.85 -7.65
CA VAL A 79 -3.10 15.09 -9.03
C VAL A 79 -4.17 15.86 -9.82
N MET A 80 -5.45 15.59 -9.57
CA MET A 80 -6.56 16.31 -10.22
C MET A 80 -6.70 17.75 -9.73
N GLU A 81 -6.48 18.02 -8.44
CA GLU A 81 -6.53 19.38 -7.88
C GLU A 81 -5.41 20.28 -8.42
N LEU A 82 -4.18 19.75 -8.52
CA LEU A 82 -3.05 20.49 -9.11
C LEU A 82 -3.32 20.85 -10.59
N GLN A 83 -3.91 19.92 -11.35
CA GLN A 83 -4.29 20.19 -12.74
C GLN A 83 -5.42 21.23 -12.88
N HIS A 84 -6.34 21.30 -11.92
CA HIS A 84 -7.42 22.29 -11.93
C HIS A 84 -6.91 23.70 -11.62
N GLN A 85 -6.01 23.83 -10.63
CA GLN A 85 -5.41 25.13 -10.26
C GLN A 85 -4.53 25.71 -11.38
N ASP A 86 -3.78 24.86 -12.08
CA ASP A 86 -2.99 25.28 -13.24
C ASP A 86 -3.87 25.74 -14.41
N GLN A 87 -5.04 25.12 -14.62
CA GLN A 87 -5.97 25.52 -15.69
C GLN A 87 -6.68 26.85 -15.40
N GLU A 88 -7.07 27.11 -14.15
CA GLU A 88 -7.69 28.40 -13.78
C GLU A 88 -6.69 29.56 -13.87
N ALA A 89 -5.41 29.32 -13.54
CA ALA A 89 -4.35 30.33 -13.68
C ALA A 89 -4.07 30.71 -15.15
N ILE A 90 -4.18 29.75 -16.09
CA ILE A 90 -3.97 29.98 -17.53
C ILE A 90 -5.14 30.75 -18.17
N HIS A 91 -6.35 30.64 -17.62
CA HIS A 91 -7.56 31.30 -18.15
C HIS A 91 -7.88 32.65 -17.50
N ALA A 92 -7.08 33.09 -16.52
CA ALA A 92 -7.21 34.39 -15.84
C ALA A 92 -6.29 35.48 -16.42
N GLU A 93 -5.46 35.16 -17.42
CA GLU A 93 -4.69 36.11 -18.26
C GLU A 93 -5.42 36.44 -19.57
#